data_AF-A0A1W9TJ46-F1
#
_entry.id   AF-A0A1W9TJ46-F1
#
_cell.length_a   1.000
_cell.length_b   1.000
_cell.length_c   1.000
_cell.angle_alpha   90.00
_cell.angle_beta   90.00
_cell.angle_gamma   90.00
#
_symmetry.space_group_name_H-M   'P 1'
#
loop_
_entity.id
_entity.type
_entity.pdbx_description
1 polymer ?
#
loop_
_entity_poly.entity_id
_entity_poly.type
_entity_poly.pdbx_seq_one_letter_code
_entity_poly.pdbx_strand_id
1 'polypeptide(L)'
;MVEIYVKQEDQIVKSVVFENIVIMEEKMINKLFEIAKKEEISDMHIKLNAYPAIRIDGKLKLLKILKIVDNKIIDEVLNEILSENEKKIFLEKKNLDIAYTAKTGDRYRINVFLQQGSPAFAMRRITGEIKSLEELGLPEILKELAKEKRGMVLVTGAAGNGKSTTIASMIEYINKKETKNIITLEDPIEYLFEDKNSIINQREIPHDINSYNEALKYILRQDPDIIFIGELRDKETIDAAMKASETGHLIVSTLHTVNSYQTIDRIINFYPAEQQKEIRIQLAGNLRGVISQRLLPKKDGKGRVVALEIMVGSPSIREAIIKGNDISEIPYLIRTGKLIYGMQTFDQSIGELYTNKKISYEVALESASVKKDIELLNMGIGSGKASDFYNDMINK
;
A
#
# COMPACT_ATOMS: atom_id res chain seq x y z
N MET A 1 34.79 4.30 9.37
CA MET A 1 35.43 5.19 8.38
C MET A 1 36.67 4.47 7.86
N VAL A 2 36.71 4.13 6.58
CA VAL A 2 37.90 3.53 5.95
C VAL A 2 38.12 4.29 4.65
N GLU A 3 39.30 4.91 4.51
CA GLU A 3 39.76 5.60 3.30
C GLU A 3 40.75 4.71 2.57
N ILE A 4 40.69 4.67 1.23
CA ILE A 4 41.75 4.08 0.39
C ILE A 4 41.94 4.93 -0.88
N TYR A 5 43.21 5.16 -1.22
CA TYR A 5 43.73 5.90 -2.37
C TYR A 5 44.28 4.93 -3.43
N VAL A 6 44.16 5.27 -4.71
CA VAL A 6 44.93 4.61 -5.79
C VAL A 6 45.44 5.65 -6.78
N LYS A 7 46.74 5.59 -7.10
CA LYS A 7 47.47 6.54 -7.94
C LYS A 7 47.43 6.10 -9.41
N GLN A 8 46.93 6.99 -10.27
CA GLN A 8 47.29 7.03 -11.69
C GLN A 8 47.12 8.48 -12.18
N GLU A 9 48.23 9.12 -12.53
CA GLU A 9 48.32 10.50 -13.06
C GLU A 9 47.60 11.58 -12.22
N ASP A 10 47.97 11.66 -10.94
CA ASP A 10 47.84 12.83 -10.04
C ASP A 10 46.44 13.44 -9.76
N GLN A 11 45.31 12.77 -10.04
CA GLN A 11 43.99 13.26 -9.56
C GLN A 11 43.05 12.17 -9.01
N ILE A 12 42.52 12.43 -7.80
CA ILE A 12 41.60 11.57 -7.03
C ILE A 12 40.15 11.98 -7.29
N VAL A 13 39.30 11.06 -7.75
CA VAL A 13 37.84 11.28 -7.91
C VAL A 13 37.07 10.24 -7.09
N LYS A 14 36.23 10.71 -6.14
CA LYS A 14 35.42 9.87 -5.23
C LYS A 14 34.45 8.95 -5.99
N SER A 15 34.52 7.65 -5.74
CA SER A 15 33.54 6.65 -6.21
C SER A 15 33.16 5.68 -5.07
N VAL A 16 31.93 5.16 -5.13
CA VAL A 16 31.33 4.26 -4.12
C VAL A 16 32.01 2.88 -4.23
N VAL A 17 32.59 2.42 -3.12
CA VAL A 17 33.43 1.21 -3.01
C VAL A 17 32.55 -0.02 -2.72
N PHE A 18 32.66 -1.06 -3.54
CA PHE A 18 32.25 -2.43 -3.19
C PHE A 18 33.51 -3.28 -3.18
N GLU A 19 33.78 -3.97 -2.07
CA GLU A 19 34.92 -4.90 -1.92
C GLU A 19 34.95 -5.91 -3.06
N ASN A 20 36.17 -6.35 -3.42
CA ASN A 20 36.47 -7.43 -4.37
C ASN A 20 35.32 -8.42 -4.54
N ILE A 21 34.50 -8.24 -5.58
CA ILE A 21 33.57 -9.28 -6.00
C ILE A 21 34.38 -10.29 -6.80
N VAL A 22 34.85 -11.32 -6.11
CA VAL A 22 35.35 -12.53 -6.76
C VAL A 22 34.12 -13.31 -7.23
N ILE A 23 33.69 -13.08 -8.48
CA ILE A 23 32.68 -13.89 -9.17
C ILE A 23 33.36 -15.19 -9.63
N MET A 24 33.77 -16.07 -8.72
CA MET A 24 34.41 -17.33 -9.11
C MET A 24 33.59 -18.57 -8.75
N GLU A 25 32.63 -18.50 -7.82
CA GLU A 25 31.81 -19.66 -7.43
C GLU A 25 30.31 -19.37 -7.28
N GLU A 26 29.90 -18.11 -7.12
CA GLU A 26 28.50 -17.74 -6.91
C GLU A 26 27.95 -16.92 -8.08
N LYS A 27 26.73 -17.26 -8.55
CA LYS A 27 26.08 -16.54 -9.66
C LYS A 27 25.99 -15.04 -9.34
N MET A 28 26.39 -14.19 -10.30
CA MET A 28 26.43 -12.73 -10.17
C MET A 28 25.17 -12.12 -9.55
N ILE A 29 24.00 -12.63 -9.94
CA ILE A 29 22.71 -12.13 -9.46
C ILE A 29 22.52 -12.30 -7.95
N ASN A 30 22.98 -13.42 -7.39
CA ASN A 30 22.87 -13.67 -5.95
C ASN A 30 23.72 -12.67 -5.16
N LYS A 31 24.92 -12.35 -5.66
CA LYS A 31 25.75 -11.30 -5.07
C LYS A 31 25.10 -9.92 -5.12
N LEU A 32 24.42 -9.60 -6.23
CA LEU A 32 23.67 -8.35 -6.34
C LEU A 32 22.53 -8.29 -5.32
N PHE A 33 21.83 -9.40 -5.06
CA PHE A 33 20.82 -9.46 -4.01
C PHE A 33 21.41 -9.25 -2.61
N GLU A 34 22.57 -9.84 -2.30
CA GLU A 34 23.26 -9.60 -1.03
C GLU A 34 23.66 -8.13 -0.84
N ILE A 35 24.23 -7.53 -1.89
CA ILE A 35 24.58 -6.11 -1.90
C ILE A 35 23.33 -5.25 -1.71
N ALA A 36 22.24 -5.59 -2.41
CA ALA A 36 20.98 -4.89 -2.28
C ALA A 36 20.39 -4.97 -0.88
N LYS A 37 20.59 -6.10 -0.20
CA LYS A 37 20.22 -6.27 1.20
C LYS A 37 21.04 -5.37 2.12
N LYS A 38 22.36 -5.47 2.01
CA LYS A 38 23.32 -4.77 2.89
C LYS A 38 23.24 -3.24 2.77
N GLU A 39 23.09 -2.73 1.55
CA GLU A 39 23.10 -1.29 1.26
C GLU A 39 21.69 -0.69 1.10
N GLU A 40 20.64 -1.40 1.50
CA GLU A 40 19.24 -0.94 1.41
C GLU A 40 18.83 -0.42 0.02
N ILE A 41 19.27 -1.12 -1.03
CA ILE A 41 18.99 -0.74 -2.43
C ILE A 41 17.52 -0.98 -2.75
N SER A 42 16.84 0.05 -3.28
CA SER A 42 15.41 -0.03 -3.62
C SER A 42 15.14 -0.72 -4.94
N ASP A 43 15.95 -0.43 -5.96
CA ASP A 43 15.78 -0.96 -7.31
C ASP A 43 17.13 -1.34 -7.93
N MET A 44 17.14 -2.40 -8.73
CA MET A 44 18.28 -2.86 -9.51
C MET A 44 17.88 -3.02 -10.97
N HIS A 45 18.81 -2.72 -11.88
CA HIS A 45 18.62 -2.85 -13.32
C HIS A 45 19.80 -3.59 -13.94
N ILE A 46 19.49 -4.59 -14.78
CA ILE A 46 20.47 -5.43 -15.47
C ILE A 46 20.12 -5.46 -16.95
N LYS A 47 21.10 -5.24 -17.82
CA LYS A 47 20.96 -5.40 -19.27
C LYS A 47 22.30 -5.62 -19.95
N LEU A 48 22.27 -6.18 -21.16
CA LEU A 48 23.45 -6.34 -22.00
C LEU A 48 24.07 -4.99 -22.38
N ASN A 49 25.40 -5.00 -22.55
CA ASN A 49 26.26 -3.86 -22.89
C ASN A 49 26.25 -2.70 -21.87
N ALA A 50 25.86 -2.96 -20.63
CA ALA A 50 25.79 -1.97 -19.58
C ALA A 50 26.39 -2.46 -18.25
N TYR A 51 26.71 -1.53 -17.36
CA TYR A 51 26.95 -1.84 -15.96
C TYR A 51 25.60 -2.04 -15.26
N PRO A 52 25.48 -3.00 -14.30
CA PRO A 52 24.33 -3.04 -13.41
C PRO A 52 24.10 -1.66 -12.79
N ALA A 53 22.86 -1.23 -12.74
CA ALA A 53 22.49 0.04 -12.13
C ALA A 53 21.65 -0.22 -10.89
N ILE A 54 21.88 0.55 -9.84
CA ILE A 54 21.18 0.45 -8.56
C ILE A 54 20.59 1.80 -8.18
N ARG A 55 19.49 1.79 -7.45
CA ARG A 55 18.88 3.00 -6.91
C ARG A 55 19.08 3.07 -5.40
N ILE A 56 19.76 4.13 -4.97
CA ILE A 56 19.96 4.48 -3.56
C ILE A 56 19.40 5.89 -3.36
N ASP A 57 18.49 6.07 -2.40
CA ASP A 57 17.81 7.34 -2.12
C ASP A 57 17.20 8.00 -3.37
N GLY A 58 16.55 7.20 -4.21
CA GLY A 58 15.91 7.67 -5.43
C GLY A 58 16.87 7.95 -6.60
N LYS A 59 18.20 7.96 -6.39
CA LYS A 59 19.20 8.27 -7.41
C LYS A 59 19.78 7.00 -8.02
N LEU A 60 19.82 6.95 -9.35
CA LEU A 60 20.41 5.85 -10.11
C LEU A 60 21.94 5.95 -10.10
N LYS A 61 22.64 4.88 -9.73
CA LYS A 61 24.10 4.76 -9.72
C LYS A 61 24.53 3.52 -10.49
N LEU A 62 25.57 3.65 -11.31
CA LEU A 62 26.15 2.53 -12.05
C LEU A 62 27.20 1.82 -11.19
N LEU A 63 27.05 0.49 -11.06
CA LEU A 63 28.04 -0.38 -10.46
C LEU A 63 29.17 -0.63 -11.47
N LYS A 64 30.13 0.30 -11.54
CA LYS A 64 31.30 0.25 -12.45
C LYS A 64 32.32 -0.86 -12.13
N ILE A 65 31.86 -1.90 -11.46
CA ILE A 65 32.64 -3.09 -11.05
C ILE A 65 32.53 -4.22 -12.08
N LEU A 66 31.43 -4.29 -12.83
CA LEU A 66 31.21 -5.36 -13.83
C LEU A 66 30.38 -4.85 -14.99
N LYS A 67 30.97 -4.75 -16.19
CA LYS A 67 30.21 -4.45 -17.41
C LYS A 67 29.69 -5.76 -18.00
N ILE A 68 28.37 -5.87 -18.16
CA ILE A 68 27.75 -7.05 -18.77
C ILE A 68 27.88 -6.91 -20.28
N VAL A 69 28.77 -7.68 -20.88
CA VAL A 69 29.00 -7.68 -22.35
C VAL A 69 28.73 -9.03 -22.99
N ASP A 70 28.65 -10.10 -22.18
CA ASP A 70 28.38 -11.46 -22.64
C ASP A 70 26.91 -11.81 -22.39
N ASN A 71 26.24 -12.37 -23.41
CA ASN A 71 24.88 -12.88 -23.29
C ASN A 71 24.80 -14.04 -22.30
N LYS A 72 25.88 -14.79 -22.07
CA LYS A 72 25.89 -15.88 -21.08
C LYS A 72 25.50 -15.40 -19.68
N ILE A 73 25.92 -14.21 -19.28
CA ILE A 73 25.56 -13.62 -17.98
C ILE A 73 24.06 -13.32 -17.94
N ILE A 74 23.48 -12.83 -19.04
CA ILE A 74 22.04 -12.58 -19.14
C ILE A 74 21.26 -13.89 -19.06
N ASP A 75 21.73 -14.93 -19.75
CA ASP A 75 21.12 -16.27 -19.72
C ASP A 75 21.21 -16.89 -18.33
N GLU A 76 22.32 -16.71 -17.60
CA GLU A 76 22.46 -17.13 -16.21
C GLU A 76 21.46 -16.44 -15.28
N VAL A 77 21.27 -15.12 -15.45
CA VAL A 77 20.27 -14.35 -14.69
C VAL A 77 18.86 -14.83 -15.01
N LEU A 78 18.53 -15.04 -16.29
CA LEU A 78 17.24 -15.61 -16.72
C LEU A 78 17.00 -16.98 -16.08
N ASN A 79 18.01 -17.85 -16.08
CA ASN A 79 17.90 -19.21 -15.58
C ASN A 79 17.81 -19.29 -14.06
N GLU A 80 18.35 -18.32 -13.33
CA GLU A 80 18.21 -18.23 -11.87
C GLU A 80 16.85 -17.67 -11.46
N ILE A 81 16.33 -16.69 -12.20
CA ILE A 81 15.15 -15.92 -11.82
C ILE A 81 13.85 -16.56 -12.33
N LEU A 82 13.82 -17.08 -13.56
CA LEU A 82 12.60 -17.58 -14.20
C LEU A 82 12.52 -19.11 -14.13
N SER A 83 11.33 -19.62 -13.83
CA SER A 83 10.95 -21.01 -14.06
C SER A 83 10.82 -21.34 -15.55
N GLU A 84 10.79 -22.62 -15.90
CA GLU A 84 10.63 -23.06 -17.30
C GLU A 84 9.32 -22.59 -17.94
N ASN A 85 8.24 -22.46 -17.15
CA ASN A 85 6.97 -21.95 -17.67
C ASN A 85 7.05 -20.43 -17.92
N GLU A 86 7.63 -19.68 -16.99
CA GLU A 86 7.83 -18.24 -17.13
C GLU A 86 8.76 -17.91 -18.30
N LYS A 87 9.80 -18.72 -18.54
CA LYS A 87 10.66 -18.59 -19.73
C LYS A 87 9.85 -18.73 -21.02
N LYS A 88 8.95 -19.70 -21.12
CA LYS A 88 8.07 -19.86 -22.29
C LYS A 88 7.17 -18.63 -22.48
N ILE A 89 6.53 -18.18 -21.40
CA ILE A 89 5.67 -16.98 -21.43
C ILE A 89 6.46 -15.76 -21.86
N PHE A 90 7.67 -15.56 -21.32
CA PHE A 90 8.54 -14.45 -21.69
C PHE A 90 9.01 -14.54 -23.15
N LEU A 91 9.35 -15.73 -23.64
CA LEU A 91 9.73 -15.94 -25.04
C LEU A 91 8.58 -15.61 -26.01
N GLU A 92 7.33 -15.84 -25.63
CA GLU A 92 6.16 -15.48 -26.42
C GLU A 92 5.81 -13.99 -26.30
N LYS A 93 5.69 -13.47 -25.07
CA LYS A 93 5.16 -12.12 -24.79
C LYS A 93 6.21 -11.02 -24.83
N LYS A 94 7.50 -11.36 -24.73
CA LYS A 94 8.65 -10.44 -24.66
C LYS A 94 8.63 -9.46 -23.47
N ASN A 95 7.71 -9.64 -22.53
CA ASN A 95 7.58 -8.91 -21.27
C ASN A 95 6.90 -9.81 -20.24
N LEU A 96 7.41 -9.83 -19.01
CA LEU A 96 6.87 -10.60 -17.91
C LEU A 96 7.14 -9.93 -16.56
N ASP A 97 6.11 -9.79 -15.74
CA ASP A 97 6.22 -9.40 -14.33
C ASP A 97 6.12 -10.65 -13.46
N ILE A 98 7.05 -10.80 -12.50
CA ILE A 98 7.05 -11.89 -11.53
C ILE A 98 7.40 -11.37 -10.14
N ALA A 99 7.11 -12.18 -9.12
CA ALA A 99 7.76 -12.09 -7.83
C ALA A 99 8.84 -13.17 -7.69
N TYR A 100 9.96 -12.81 -7.08
CA TYR A 100 11.09 -13.70 -6.85
C TYR A 100 11.58 -13.56 -5.41
N THR A 101 11.74 -14.67 -4.69
CA THR A 101 12.32 -14.69 -3.34
C THR A 101 13.79 -15.08 -3.45
N ALA A 102 14.70 -14.16 -3.13
CA ALA A 102 16.12 -14.43 -3.16
C ALA A 102 16.56 -15.29 -1.96
N LYS A 103 17.72 -15.94 -2.07
CA LYS A 103 18.33 -16.71 -0.95
C LYS A 103 18.57 -15.87 0.30
N THR A 104 18.69 -14.55 0.14
CA THR A 104 18.80 -13.60 1.25
C THR A 104 17.52 -13.49 2.08
N GLY A 105 16.41 -14.08 1.64
CA GLY A 105 15.07 -13.96 2.21
C GLY A 105 14.29 -12.75 1.71
N ASP A 106 14.93 -11.82 1.02
CA ASP A 106 14.25 -10.66 0.46
C ASP A 106 13.43 -11.06 -0.78
N ARG A 107 12.21 -10.54 -0.88
CA ARG A 107 11.41 -10.62 -2.10
C ARG A 107 11.76 -9.50 -3.06
N TYR A 108 11.59 -9.77 -4.34
CA TYR A 108 11.75 -8.82 -5.42
C TYR A 108 10.57 -8.90 -6.37
N ARG A 109 10.03 -7.75 -6.77
CA ARG A 109 9.19 -7.66 -7.96
C ARG A 109 10.11 -7.45 -9.16
N ILE A 110 10.09 -8.37 -10.11
CA ILE A 110 10.98 -8.36 -11.26
C ILE A 110 10.15 -8.22 -12.53
N ASN A 111 10.40 -7.15 -13.27
CA ASN A 111 9.93 -7.01 -14.64
C ASN A 111 11.09 -7.40 -15.58
N VAL A 112 10.86 -8.42 -16.40
CA VAL A 112 11.79 -8.89 -17.44
C VAL A 112 11.20 -8.53 -18.80
N PHE A 113 11.97 -7.83 -19.63
CA PHE A 113 11.50 -7.32 -20.91
C PHE A 113 12.59 -7.41 -21.99
N LEU A 114 12.20 -7.50 -23.26
CA LEU A 114 13.14 -7.53 -24.37
C LEU A 114 13.55 -6.11 -24.78
N GLN A 115 14.85 -5.85 -24.83
CA GLN A 115 15.43 -4.57 -25.25
C GLN A 115 16.50 -4.80 -26.32
N GLN A 116 16.31 -4.28 -27.53
CA GLN A 116 17.26 -4.44 -28.65
C GLN A 116 17.65 -5.90 -28.90
N GLY A 117 16.70 -6.82 -28.77
CA GLY A 117 16.93 -8.25 -28.98
C GLY A 117 17.58 -8.99 -27.81
N SER A 118 17.89 -8.32 -26.69
CA SER A 118 18.43 -8.96 -25.49
C SER A 118 17.51 -8.73 -24.27
N PRO A 119 17.33 -9.72 -23.39
CA PRO A 119 16.60 -9.54 -22.12
C PRO A 119 17.20 -8.43 -21.24
N ALA A 120 16.34 -7.69 -20.58
CA ALA A 120 16.65 -6.69 -19.57
C ALA A 120 15.74 -6.87 -18.36
N PHE A 121 16.24 -6.47 -17.19
CA PHE A 121 15.58 -6.66 -15.91
C PHE A 121 15.46 -5.34 -15.17
N ALA A 122 14.29 -5.07 -14.62
CA ALA A 122 14.06 -4.07 -13.59
C ALA A 122 13.51 -4.78 -12.35
N MET A 123 14.27 -4.74 -11.26
CA MET A 123 13.99 -5.48 -10.04
C MET A 123 13.79 -4.48 -8.90
N ARG A 124 12.62 -4.49 -8.26
CA ARG A 124 12.35 -3.72 -7.06
C ARG A 124 12.42 -4.63 -5.85
N ARG A 125 13.27 -4.29 -4.89
CA ARG A 125 13.34 -4.99 -3.61
C ARG A 125 12.07 -4.71 -2.81
N ILE A 126 11.40 -5.76 -2.37
CA ILE A 126 10.25 -5.71 -1.48
C ILE A 126 10.81 -5.83 -0.06
N THR A 127 11.17 -4.68 0.51
CA THR A 127 11.55 -4.55 1.91
C THR A 127 10.39 -3.96 2.68
N GLY A 128 9.89 -4.67 3.67
CA GLY A 128 8.79 -4.15 4.46
C GLY A 128 8.83 -4.72 5.85
N GLU A 129 9.64 -4.13 6.74
CA GLU A 129 9.23 -4.16 8.14
C GLU A 129 7.84 -3.51 8.21
N ILE A 130 6.86 -4.29 8.66
CA ILE A 130 5.50 -3.79 8.80
C ILE A 130 5.47 -2.93 10.05
N LYS A 131 5.49 -1.62 9.82
CA LYS A 131 5.35 -0.60 10.88
C LYS A 131 4.03 -0.78 11.62
N SER A 132 4.03 -0.49 12.92
CA SER A 132 2.81 -0.45 13.70
C SER A 132 1.92 0.72 13.26
N LEU A 133 0.63 0.66 13.59
CA LEU A 133 -0.31 1.75 13.32
C LEU A 133 0.15 3.07 14.00
N GLU A 134 0.73 2.96 15.20
CA GLU A 134 1.26 4.09 15.97
C GLU A 134 2.50 4.70 15.31
N GLU A 135 3.42 3.88 14.79
CA GLU A 135 4.61 4.35 14.07
C GLU A 135 4.25 5.08 12.78
N LEU A 136 3.14 4.71 12.15
CA LEU A 136 2.57 5.41 11.00
C LEU A 136 1.77 6.68 11.38
N GLY A 137 1.52 6.90 12.69
CA GLY A 137 0.70 8.00 13.19
C GLY A 137 -0.78 7.86 12.84
N LEU A 138 -1.26 6.62 12.71
CA LEU A 138 -2.65 6.31 12.38
C LEU A 138 -3.53 6.29 13.66
N PRO A 139 -4.78 6.75 13.59
CA PRO A 139 -5.65 6.86 14.76
C PRO A 139 -6.20 5.50 15.23
N GLU A 140 -6.56 5.41 16.52
CA GLU A 140 -7.02 4.16 17.17
C GLU A 140 -8.23 3.51 16.49
N ILE A 141 -9.11 4.30 15.88
CA ILE A 141 -10.29 3.80 15.14
C ILE A 141 -9.92 2.76 14.06
N LEU A 142 -8.70 2.81 13.49
CA LEU A 142 -8.25 1.78 12.55
C LEU A 142 -8.07 0.41 13.21
N LYS A 143 -7.68 0.35 14.49
CA LYS A 143 -7.60 -0.90 15.25
C LYS A 143 -8.99 -1.47 15.49
N GLU A 144 -9.95 -0.62 15.81
CA GLU A 144 -11.35 -1.02 16.00
C GLU A 144 -11.93 -1.58 14.70
N LEU A 145 -11.72 -0.88 13.58
CA LEU A 145 -12.13 -1.36 12.25
C LEU A 145 -11.44 -2.68 11.86
N ALA A 146 -10.16 -2.87 12.20
CA ALA A 146 -9.45 -4.13 11.94
C ALA A 146 -10.03 -5.31 12.76
N LYS A 147 -10.63 -5.04 13.92
CA LYS A 147 -11.24 -6.05 14.82
C LYS A 147 -12.71 -6.32 14.54
N GLU A 148 -13.29 -5.68 13.53
CA GLU A 148 -14.67 -5.95 13.14
C GLU A 148 -14.88 -7.43 12.85
N LYS A 149 -15.97 -7.99 13.38
CA LYS A 149 -16.22 -9.44 13.25
C LYS A 149 -16.59 -9.83 11.83
N ARG A 150 -17.26 -8.93 11.10
CA ARG A 150 -17.77 -9.13 9.74
C ARG A 150 -18.11 -7.81 9.08
N GLY A 151 -18.17 -7.81 7.75
CA GLY A 151 -18.52 -6.65 6.93
C GLY A 151 -17.36 -6.24 6.04
N MET A 152 -17.37 -4.99 5.58
CA MET A 152 -16.37 -4.46 4.66
C MET A 152 -15.66 -3.23 5.25
N VAL A 153 -14.33 -3.24 5.23
CA VAL A 153 -13.48 -2.09 5.51
C VAL A 153 -12.69 -1.76 4.26
N LEU A 154 -12.86 -0.54 3.76
CA LEU A 154 -12.26 -0.11 2.50
C LEU A 154 -11.18 0.93 2.74
N VAL A 155 -9.98 0.70 2.22
CA VAL A 155 -8.89 1.69 2.26
C VAL A 155 -8.69 2.27 0.88
N THR A 156 -8.86 3.58 0.74
CA THR A 156 -8.92 4.26 -0.56
C THR A 156 -7.92 5.40 -0.68
N GLY A 157 -7.65 5.81 -1.92
CA GLY A 157 -6.68 6.84 -2.25
C GLY A 157 -5.98 6.54 -3.58
N ALA A 158 -5.27 7.52 -4.13
CA ALA A 158 -4.50 7.32 -5.36
C ALA A 158 -3.37 6.28 -5.19
N ALA A 159 -2.78 5.85 -6.31
CA ALA A 159 -1.57 5.03 -6.28
C ALA A 159 -0.45 5.74 -5.51
N GLY A 160 0.26 5.01 -4.65
CA GLY A 160 1.36 5.57 -3.86
C GLY A 160 0.97 6.36 -2.62
N ASN A 161 -0.31 6.36 -2.21
CA ASN A 161 -0.79 7.02 -0.98
C ASN A 161 -0.72 6.14 0.29
N GLY A 162 -0.04 4.99 0.25
CA GLY A 162 0.19 4.16 1.45
C GLY A 162 -0.96 3.24 1.86
N LYS A 163 -1.87 2.90 0.92
CA LYS A 163 -2.97 1.94 1.15
C LYS A 163 -2.47 0.59 1.64
N SER A 164 -1.59 -0.03 0.86
CA SER A 164 -1.00 -1.33 1.16
C SER A 164 -0.24 -1.32 2.49
N THR A 165 0.49 -0.22 2.78
CA THR A 165 1.15 -0.03 4.09
C THR A 165 0.16 -0.01 5.25
N THR A 166 -0.95 0.71 5.10
CA THR A 166 -1.99 0.82 6.15
C THR A 166 -2.67 -0.52 6.38
N ILE A 167 -3.04 -1.22 5.30
CA ILE A 167 -3.63 -2.56 5.38
C ILE A 167 -2.65 -3.54 6.02
N ALA A 168 -1.37 -3.51 5.63
CA ALA A 168 -0.36 -4.37 6.23
C ALA A 168 -0.25 -4.15 7.73
N SER A 169 -0.23 -2.90 8.20
CA SER A 169 -0.23 -2.58 9.63
C SER A 169 -1.50 -3.03 10.34
N MET A 170 -2.68 -2.97 9.70
CA MET A 170 -3.93 -3.47 10.26
C MET A 170 -3.93 -5.00 10.39
N ILE A 171 -3.51 -5.72 9.34
CA ILE A 171 -3.41 -7.19 9.35
C ILE A 171 -2.39 -7.62 10.39
N GLU A 172 -1.22 -6.97 10.45
CA GLU A 172 -0.17 -7.28 11.41
C GLU A 172 -0.59 -6.99 12.87
N TYR A 173 -1.43 -5.97 13.08
CA TYR A 173 -2.05 -5.73 14.39
C TYR A 173 -2.94 -6.90 14.82
N ILE A 174 -3.77 -7.43 13.91
CA ILE A 174 -4.59 -8.63 14.17
C ILE A 174 -3.71 -9.86 14.39
N ASN A 175 -2.72 -10.07 13.53
CA ASN A 175 -1.77 -11.18 13.61
C ASN A 175 -1.09 -11.27 15.00
N LYS A 176 -0.78 -10.13 15.59
CA LYS A 176 -0.16 -10.03 16.93
C LYS A 176 -1.14 -10.15 18.10
N LYS A 177 -2.45 -9.95 17.91
CA LYS A 177 -3.40 -9.73 19.01
C LYS A 177 -4.59 -10.70 19.03
N GLU A 178 -4.90 -11.32 17.90
CA GLU A 178 -6.06 -12.19 17.73
C GLU A 178 -5.63 -13.53 17.12
N THR A 179 -6.47 -14.55 17.28
CA THR A 179 -6.29 -15.87 16.67
C THR A 179 -7.26 -16.04 15.51
N LYS A 180 -6.79 -15.75 14.29
CA LYS A 180 -7.61 -15.66 13.08
C LYS A 180 -6.97 -16.41 11.92
N ASN A 181 -7.79 -16.88 10.99
CA ASN A 181 -7.34 -17.29 9.67
C ASN A 181 -7.49 -16.12 8.69
N ILE A 182 -6.37 -15.61 8.21
CA ILE A 182 -6.32 -14.46 7.30
C ILE A 182 -5.88 -14.95 5.93
N ILE A 183 -6.66 -14.63 4.90
CA ILE A 183 -6.31 -14.96 3.51
C ILE A 183 -6.16 -13.66 2.73
N THR A 184 -5.02 -13.47 2.06
CA THR A 184 -4.78 -12.32 1.19
C THR A 184 -4.76 -12.75 -0.27
N LEU A 185 -5.42 -11.97 -1.12
CA LEU A 185 -5.39 -12.08 -2.57
C LEU A 185 -4.77 -10.79 -3.09
N GLU A 186 -3.61 -10.86 -3.74
CA GLU A 186 -2.79 -9.68 -4.08
C GLU A 186 -2.25 -9.72 -5.52
N ASP A 187 -1.95 -8.56 -6.10
CA ASP A 187 -1.47 -8.40 -7.49
C ASP A 187 -0.48 -7.21 -7.58
N PRO A 188 0.82 -7.40 -7.25
CA PRO A 188 1.42 -8.54 -6.55
C PRO A 188 1.41 -8.34 -5.01
N ILE A 189 1.96 -9.31 -4.26
CA ILE A 189 2.17 -9.19 -2.81
C ILE A 189 3.18 -8.08 -2.51
N GLU A 190 2.79 -7.13 -1.63
CA GLU A 190 3.64 -5.99 -1.25
C GLU A 190 4.34 -6.13 0.10
N TYR A 191 3.75 -6.86 1.04
CA TYR A 191 4.30 -7.11 2.38
C TYR A 191 4.23 -8.59 2.67
N LEU A 192 5.26 -9.13 3.31
CA LEU A 192 5.25 -10.50 3.80
C LEU A 192 4.86 -10.52 5.27
N PHE A 193 3.96 -11.43 5.62
CA PHE A 193 3.63 -11.69 7.01
C PHE A 193 4.30 -12.99 7.45
N GLU A 194 4.76 -12.99 8.70
CA GLU A 194 5.09 -14.21 9.42
C GLU A 194 3.93 -14.56 10.33
N ASP A 195 3.57 -15.85 10.40
CA ASP A 195 2.54 -16.33 11.32
C ASP A 195 2.92 -16.03 12.77
N LYS A 196 1.96 -15.49 13.54
CA LYS A 196 2.12 -15.18 14.98
C LYS A 196 1.00 -15.84 15.77
N ASN A 197 -0.01 -15.07 16.20
CA ASN A 197 -1.20 -15.63 16.83
C ASN A 197 -2.25 -16.03 15.78
N SER A 198 -2.16 -15.46 14.58
CA SER A 198 -3.01 -15.81 13.44
C SER A 198 -2.20 -16.58 12.38
N ILE A 199 -2.91 -17.34 11.55
CA ILE A 199 -2.35 -17.95 10.34
C ILE A 199 -2.65 -17.05 9.14
N ILE A 200 -1.65 -16.80 8.30
CA ILE A 200 -1.78 -15.88 7.15
C ILE A 200 -1.39 -16.59 5.86
N ASN A 201 -2.37 -16.80 4.99
CA ASN A 201 -2.19 -17.40 3.68
C ASN A 201 -2.23 -16.31 2.59
N GLN A 202 -1.06 -15.93 2.08
CA GLN A 202 -0.97 -14.95 0.99
C GLN A 202 -0.96 -15.62 -0.38
N ARG A 203 -1.79 -15.13 -1.30
CA ARG A 203 -1.92 -15.68 -2.66
C ARG A 203 -1.78 -14.57 -3.69
N GLU A 204 -0.77 -14.68 -4.54
CA GLU A 204 -0.45 -13.72 -5.59
C GLU A 204 -1.09 -14.08 -6.93
N ILE A 205 -1.56 -13.08 -7.67
CA ILE A 205 -1.97 -13.18 -9.06
C ILE A 205 -0.78 -12.77 -9.96
N PRO A 206 -0.46 -13.52 -11.04
CA PRO A 206 -1.04 -14.78 -11.47
C PRO A 206 -0.34 -16.04 -10.89
N HIS A 207 0.60 -15.88 -9.95
CA HIS A 207 1.50 -16.96 -9.53
C HIS A 207 0.80 -18.09 -8.77
N ASP A 208 0.02 -17.78 -7.73
CA ASP A 208 -0.69 -18.75 -6.88
C ASP A 208 -2.14 -18.98 -7.32
N ILE A 209 -2.70 -18.01 -8.06
CA ILE A 209 -4.07 -17.95 -8.55
C ILE A 209 -4.14 -17.21 -9.88
N ASN A 210 -5.03 -17.59 -10.80
CA ASN A 210 -5.10 -16.89 -12.10
C ASN A 210 -5.85 -15.54 -12.03
N SER A 211 -6.81 -15.40 -11.10
CA SER A 211 -7.62 -14.18 -10.95
C SER A 211 -8.29 -14.09 -9.58
N TYR A 212 -8.73 -12.88 -9.21
CA TYR A 212 -9.56 -12.66 -8.01
C TYR A 212 -10.84 -13.49 -8.02
N ASN A 213 -11.56 -13.49 -9.15
CA ASN A 213 -12.84 -14.20 -9.30
C ASN A 213 -12.72 -15.70 -9.06
N GLU A 214 -11.67 -16.33 -9.60
CA GLU A 214 -11.41 -17.75 -9.36
C GLU A 214 -11.11 -18.00 -7.89
N ALA A 215 -10.22 -17.20 -7.29
CA ALA A 215 -9.82 -17.37 -5.89
C ALA A 215 -11.01 -17.22 -4.93
N LEU A 216 -11.85 -16.19 -5.14
CA LEU A 216 -13.03 -15.90 -4.32
C LEU A 216 -14.10 -16.99 -4.39
N LYS A 217 -14.15 -17.78 -5.48
CA LYS A 217 -15.07 -18.93 -5.58
C LYS A 217 -14.75 -20.02 -4.57
N TYR A 218 -13.48 -20.19 -4.21
CA TYR A 218 -13.02 -21.25 -3.31
C TYR A 218 -12.70 -20.73 -1.90
N ILE A 219 -12.53 -19.42 -1.72
CA ILE A 219 -12.06 -18.84 -0.47
C ILE A 219 -12.94 -19.17 0.73
N LEU A 220 -14.26 -19.24 0.55
CA LEU A 220 -15.21 -19.57 1.63
C LEU A 220 -15.08 -21.02 2.12
N ARG A 221 -14.37 -21.89 1.39
CA ARG A 221 -14.05 -23.26 1.81
C ARG A 221 -12.67 -23.38 2.47
N GLN A 222 -11.95 -22.27 2.58
CA GLN A 222 -10.63 -22.20 3.21
C GLN A 222 -10.74 -21.75 4.67
N ASP A 223 -11.96 -21.71 5.23
CA ASP A 223 -12.29 -21.29 6.59
C ASP A 223 -11.69 -19.93 7.01
N PRO A 224 -11.76 -18.87 6.17
CA PRO A 224 -11.20 -17.57 6.54
C PRO A 224 -12.03 -16.89 7.63
N ASP A 225 -11.38 -16.11 8.48
CA ASP A 225 -12.05 -15.07 9.28
C ASP A 225 -11.97 -13.70 8.58
N ILE A 226 -10.81 -13.40 8.01
CA ILE A 226 -10.51 -12.13 7.34
C ILE A 226 -10.01 -12.41 5.93
N ILE A 227 -10.59 -11.72 4.95
CA ILE A 227 -10.18 -11.80 3.55
C ILE A 227 -9.70 -10.42 3.11
N PHE A 228 -8.43 -10.31 2.74
CA PHE A 228 -7.90 -9.15 2.04
C PHE A 228 -7.97 -9.37 0.53
N ILE A 229 -8.67 -8.49 -0.16
CA ILE A 229 -8.73 -8.45 -1.62
C ILE A 229 -7.97 -7.20 -2.07
N GLY A 230 -6.88 -7.38 -2.83
CA GLY A 230 -5.98 -6.30 -3.23
C GLY A 230 -6.71 -5.07 -3.77
N GLU A 231 -7.67 -5.24 -4.68
CA GLU A 231 -8.47 -4.14 -5.22
C GLU A 231 -9.84 -4.61 -5.74
N LEU A 232 -10.88 -3.78 -5.55
CA LEU A 232 -12.20 -3.99 -6.17
C LEU A 232 -12.26 -3.28 -7.54
N ARG A 233 -11.86 -3.99 -8.60
CA ARG A 233 -11.75 -3.44 -9.97
C ARG A 233 -13.00 -3.59 -10.82
N ASP A 234 -13.78 -4.64 -10.59
CA ASP A 234 -14.91 -5.04 -11.42
C ASP A 234 -16.10 -5.49 -10.58
N LYS A 235 -17.26 -5.60 -11.23
CA LYS A 235 -18.53 -5.96 -10.60
C LYS A 235 -18.45 -7.35 -9.97
N GLU A 236 -17.82 -8.31 -10.65
CA GLU A 236 -17.71 -9.69 -10.22
C GLU A 236 -16.95 -9.82 -8.90
N THR A 237 -15.84 -9.08 -8.76
CA THR A 237 -15.04 -9.03 -7.54
C THR A 237 -15.82 -8.37 -6.40
N ILE A 238 -16.56 -7.29 -6.69
CA ILE A 238 -17.42 -6.61 -5.70
C ILE A 238 -18.55 -7.53 -5.23
N ASP A 239 -19.24 -8.20 -6.14
CA ASP A 239 -20.32 -9.15 -5.81
C ASP A 239 -19.81 -10.27 -4.90
N ALA A 240 -18.63 -10.82 -5.21
CA ALA A 240 -18.01 -11.85 -4.40
C ALA A 240 -17.59 -11.33 -3.01
N ALA A 241 -17.03 -10.12 -2.93
CA ALA A 241 -16.70 -9.47 -1.67
C ALA A 241 -17.95 -9.21 -0.80
N MET A 242 -19.02 -8.68 -1.39
CA MET A 242 -20.28 -8.41 -0.67
C MET A 242 -20.88 -9.72 -0.13
N LYS A 243 -20.96 -10.78 -0.95
CA LYS A 243 -21.43 -12.10 -0.50
C LYS A 243 -20.59 -12.70 0.62
N ALA A 244 -19.26 -12.59 0.54
CA ALA A 244 -18.38 -13.05 1.60
C ALA A 244 -18.60 -12.27 2.90
N SER A 245 -18.82 -10.94 2.81
CA SER A 245 -19.12 -10.11 3.97
C SER A 245 -20.46 -10.45 4.65
N GLU A 246 -21.48 -10.81 3.86
CA GLU A 246 -22.80 -11.22 4.35
C GLU A 246 -22.76 -12.57 5.09
N THR A 247 -21.88 -13.47 4.63
CA THR A 247 -21.70 -14.80 5.23
C THR A 247 -20.85 -14.79 6.50
N GLY A 248 -20.51 -13.60 7.02
CA GLY A 248 -19.89 -13.45 8.34
C GLY A 248 -18.39 -13.19 8.33
N HIS A 249 -17.80 -12.92 7.17
CA HIS A 249 -16.36 -12.62 7.04
C HIS A 249 -16.09 -11.13 7.12
N LEU A 250 -14.91 -10.76 7.61
CA LEU A 250 -14.40 -9.39 7.44
C LEU A 250 -13.66 -9.30 6.10
N ILE A 251 -14.12 -8.41 5.23
CA ILE A 251 -13.45 -8.09 3.98
C ILE A 251 -12.68 -6.79 4.14
N VAL A 252 -11.39 -6.82 3.86
CA VAL A 252 -10.55 -5.63 3.71
C VAL A 252 -10.23 -5.49 2.23
N SER A 253 -10.39 -4.31 1.66
CA SER A 253 -10.03 -4.10 0.25
C SER A 253 -9.69 -2.66 -0.08
N THR A 254 -9.23 -2.42 -1.31
CA THR A 254 -8.89 -1.08 -1.80
C THR A 254 -9.68 -0.64 -3.03
N LEU A 255 -9.85 0.68 -3.14
CA LEU A 255 -10.27 1.36 -4.37
C LEU A 255 -9.42 2.61 -4.59
N HIS A 256 -9.26 3.03 -5.84
CA HIS A 256 -8.56 4.29 -6.18
C HIS A 256 -9.51 5.49 -6.26
N THR A 257 -10.36 5.66 -5.25
CA THR A 257 -11.21 6.84 -5.04
C THR A 257 -10.56 7.81 -4.07
N VAL A 258 -10.95 9.08 -4.10
CA VAL A 258 -10.23 10.14 -3.35
C VAL A 258 -10.85 10.47 -1.98
N ASN A 259 -12.04 9.96 -1.68
CA ASN A 259 -12.78 10.14 -0.42
C ASN A 259 -13.89 9.07 -0.25
N SER A 260 -14.58 9.08 0.89
CA SER A 260 -15.53 8.04 1.30
C SER A 260 -16.82 8.05 0.47
N TYR A 261 -17.39 9.23 0.21
CA TYR A 261 -18.65 9.32 -0.55
C TYR A 261 -18.46 8.88 -2.02
N GLN A 262 -17.36 9.28 -2.66
CA GLN A 262 -17.03 8.81 -4.02
C GLN A 262 -16.71 7.32 -4.06
N THR A 263 -16.23 6.74 -2.95
CA THR A 263 -16.05 5.29 -2.83
C THR A 263 -17.39 4.57 -2.92
N ILE A 264 -18.38 5.05 -2.17
CA ILE A 264 -19.74 4.51 -2.19
C ILE A 264 -20.35 4.66 -3.59
N ASP A 265 -20.30 5.87 -4.18
CA ASP A 265 -20.81 6.13 -5.53
C ASP A 265 -20.17 5.22 -6.57
N ARG A 266 -18.83 5.05 -6.50
CA ARG A 266 -18.12 4.20 -7.45
C ARG A 266 -18.57 2.74 -7.37
N ILE A 267 -18.76 2.20 -6.16
CA ILE A 267 -19.27 0.83 -5.99
C ILE A 267 -20.66 0.70 -6.60
N ILE A 268 -21.57 1.63 -6.29
CA ILE A 268 -22.95 1.61 -6.81
C ILE A 268 -22.97 1.72 -8.34
N ASN A 269 -22.08 2.51 -8.92
CA ASN A 269 -22.01 2.75 -10.37
C ASN A 269 -21.46 1.56 -11.19
N PHE A 270 -20.99 0.48 -10.56
CA PHE A 270 -20.75 -0.79 -11.27
C PHE A 270 -22.06 -1.51 -11.64
N TYR A 271 -23.21 -1.05 -11.11
CA TYR A 271 -24.50 -1.68 -11.30
C TYR A 271 -25.44 -0.83 -12.15
N PRO A 272 -26.27 -1.47 -13.00
CA PRO A 272 -27.36 -0.81 -13.72
C PRO A 272 -28.33 -0.09 -12.76
N ALA A 273 -28.94 1.00 -13.22
CA ALA A 273 -29.76 1.90 -12.39
C ALA A 273 -30.89 1.18 -11.62
N GLU A 274 -31.49 0.15 -12.24
CA GLU A 274 -32.55 -0.67 -11.64
C GLU A 274 -32.07 -1.53 -10.46
N GLN A 275 -30.79 -1.88 -10.40
CA GLN A 275 -30.18 -2.67 -9.31
C GLN A 275 -29.63 -1.79 -8.19
N GLN A 276 -29.34 -0.51 -8.46
CA GLN A 276 -28.62 0.35 -7.51
C GLN A 276 -29.31 0.51 -6.16
N LYS A 277 -30.65 0.51 -6.11
CA LYS A 277 -31.38 0.59 -4.84
C LYS A 277 -31.10 -0.62 -3.95
N GLU A 278 -31.08 -1.82 -4.52
CA GLU A 278 -30.79 -3.05 -3.79
C GLU A 278 -29.33 -3.07 -3.32
N ILE A 279 -28.40 -2.67 -4.19
CA ILE A 279 -26.97 -2.61 -3.86
C ILE A 279 -26.70 -1.60 -2.74
N ARG A 280 -27.40 -0.46 -2.71
CA ARG A 280 -27.30 0.49 -1.59
C ARG A 280 -27.71 -0.13 -0.25
N ILE A 281 -28.77 -0.93 -0.24
CA ILE A 281 -29.24 -1.62 0.97
C ILE A 281 -28.19 -2.66 1.42
N GLN A 282 -27.69 -3.48 0.50
CA GLN A 282 -26.66 -4.47 0.81
C GLN A 282 -25.37 -3.81 1.30
N LEU A 283 -24.90 -2.76 0.61
CA LEU A 283 -23.69 -2.02 0.98
C LEU A 283 -23.84 -1.37 2.36
N ALA A 284 -24.99 -0.75 2.65
CA ALA A 284 -25.26 -0.16 3.96
C ALA A 284 -25.27 -1.21 5.08
N GLY A 285 -25.72 -2.44 4.83
CA GLY A 285 -25.68 -3.53 5.81
C GLY A 285 -24.26 -4.01 6.11
N ASN A 286 -23.40 -4.05 5.09
CA ASN A 286 -22.09 -4.67 5.14
C ASN A 286 -20.94 -3.69 5.43
N LEU A 287 -21.02 -2.43 5.02
CA LEU A 287 -19.95 -1.45 5.17
C LEU A 287 -19.72 -1.09 6.65
N ARG A 288 -18.48 -1.27 7.12
CA ARG A 288 -18.02 -0.93 8.48
C ARG A 288 -17.22 0.35 8.51
N GLY A 289 -16.40 0.60 7.49
CA GLY A 289 -15.75 1.89 7.34
C GLY A 289 -15.03 2.08 6.01
N VAL A 290 -14.78 3.34 5.69
CA VAL A 290 -13.93 3.77 4.57
C VAL A 290 -12.84 4.68 5.12
N ILE A 291 -11.59 4.37 4.78
CA ILE A 291 -10.38 5.10 5.19
C ILE A 291 -9.74 5.64 3.92
N SER A 292 -9.93 6.92 3.61
CA SER A 292 -9.34 7.57 2.44
C SER A 292 -8.03 8.27 2.81
N GLN A 293 -6.99 8.08 2.00
CA GLN A 293 -5.63 8.50 2.33
C GLN A 293 -5.01 9.45 1.29
N ARG A 294 -4.26 10.43 1.80
CA ARG A 294 -3.38 11.32 1.01
C ARG A 294 -2.04 11.45 1.70
N LEU A 295 -0.94 11.30 0.97
CA LEU A 295 0.40 11.57 1.51
C LEU A 295 0.82 13.00 1.20
N LEU A 296 1.12 13.76 2.25
CA LEU A 296 1.54 15.15 2.19
C LEU A 296 3.04 15.27 2.51
N PRO A 297 3.77 16.18 1.86
CA PRO A 297 5.17 16.44 2.21
C PRO A 297 5.28 17.01 3.62
N LYS A 298 6.23 16.50 4.40
CA LYS A 298 6.52 17.04 5.74
C LYS A 298 7.17 18.42 5.64
N LYS A 299 6.94 19.26 6.66
CA LYS A 299 7.51 20.61 6.77
C LYS A 299 9.05 20.63 6.75
N ASP A 300 9.69 19.59 7.28
CA ASP A 300 11.15 19.45 7.32
C ASP A 300 11.78 19.00 5.99
N GLY A 301 10.95 18.74 4.96
CA GLY A 301 11.37 18.23 3.66
C GLY A 301 11.82 16.76 3.68
N LYS A 302 11.76 16.06 4.82
CA LYS A 302 12.24 14.69 4.99
C LYS A 302 11.07 13.72 5.07
N GLY A 303 10.63 13.26 3.90
CA GLY A 303 9.59 12.25 3.76
C GLY A 303 8.18 12.84 3.78
N ARG A 304 7.20 11.99 4.12
CA ARG A 304 5.76 12.29 3.98
C ARG A 304 5.01 11.95 5.26
N VAL A 305 3.86 12.58 5.44
CA VAL A 305 2.88 12.27 6.49
C VAL A 305 1.52 12.01 5.86
N VAL A 306 0.73 11.13 6.45
CA VAL A 306 -0.59 10.77 5.92
C VAL A 306 -1.68 11.68 6.49
N ALA A 307 -2.50 12.23 5.61
CA ALA A 307 -3.79 12.83 5.94
C ALA A 307 -4.90 11.81 5.63
N LEU A 308 -5.88 11.71 6.54
CA LEU A 308 -6.94 10.71 6.48
C LEU A 308 -8.31 11.38 6.47
N GLU A 309 -9.22 10.81 5.69
CA GLU A 309 -10.65 10.88 5.95
C GLU A 309 -11.12 9.49 6.40
N ILE A 310 -11.88 9.43 7.48
CA ILE A 310 -12.35 8.20 8.11
C ILE A 310 -13.86 8.29 8.28
N MET A 311 -14.59 7.44 7.56
CA MET A 311 -16.02 7.27 7.68
C MET A 311 -16.31 5.91 8.31
N VAL A 312 -17.08 5.88 9.40
CA VAL A 312 -17.55 4.64 10.04
C VAL A 312 -19.01 4.38 9.63
N GLY A 313 -19.38 3.12 9.45
CA GLY A 313 -20.73 2.70 9.06
C GLY A 313 -21.74 2.82 10.21
N SER A 314 -21.96 4.03 10.72
CA SER A 314 -22.95 4.36 11.75
C SER A 314 -24.39 4.29 11.22
N PRO A 315 -25.43 4.22 12.08
CA PRO A 315 -26.82 4.20 11.63
C PRO A 315 -27.17 5.34 10.64
N SER A 316 -26.72 6.56 10.92
CA SER A 316 -26.97 7.72 10.05
C SER A 316 -26.26 7.61 8.70
N ILE A 317 -25.03 7.08 8.67
CA ILE A 317 -24.31 6.84 7.41
C ILE A 317 -25.03 5.76 6.58
N ARG A 318 -25.47 4.67 7.22
CA ARG A 318 -26.23 3.60 6.55
C ARG A 318 -27.54 4.13 5.96
N GLU A 319 -28.25 4.96 6.72
CA GLU A 319 -29.48 5.59 6.24
C GLU A 319 -29.23 6.50 5.03
N ALA A 320 -28.19 7.33 5.07
CA ALA A 320 -27.79 8.18 3.95
C ALA A 320 -27.47 7.36 2.69
N ILE A 321 -26.73 6.25 2.85
CA ILE A 321 -26.43 5.31 1.75
C ILE A 321 -27.74 4.73 1.18
N ILE A 322 -28.68 4.28 2.00
CA ILE A 322 -29.93 3.67 1.53
C ILE A 322 -30.77 4.66 0.71
N LYS A 323 -30.90 5.91 1.18
CA LYS A 323 -31.69 6.96 0.52
C LYS A 323 -31.11 7.36 -0.84
N GLY A 324 -29.78 7.36 -0.99
CA GLY A 324 -29.08 7.59 -2.25
C GLY A 324 -29.06 9.05 -2.74
N ASN A 325 -30.05 9.88 -2.39
CA ASN A 325 -30.06 11.31 -2.72
C ASN A 325 -29.21 12.16 -1.76
N ASP A 326 -28.84 11.61 -0.60
CA ASP A 326 -28.19 12.32 0.51
C ASP A 326 -26.69 11.97 0.64
N ILE A 327 -26.06 11.45 -0.41
CA ILE A 327 -24.62 11.13 -0.40
C ILE A 327 -23.79 12.41 -0.17
N SER A 328 -24.33 13.57 -0.53
CA SER A 328 -23.76 14.89 -0.23
C SER A 328 -23.78 15.26 1.27
N GLU A 329 -24.59 14.59 2.10
CA GLU A 329 -24.62 14.80 3.57
C GLU A 329 -23.51 14.03 4.29
N ILE A 330 -22.95 12.98 3.67
CA ILE A 330 -21.91 12.14 4.26
C ILE A 330 -20.73 12.95 4.81
N PRO A 331 -20.17 13.96 4.10
CA PRO A 331 -19.12 14.80 4.65
C PRO A 331 -19.48 15.50 5.97
N TYR A 332 -20.74 15.93 6.13
CA TYR A 332 -21.23 16.55 7.37
C TYR A 332 -21.35 15.52 8.50
N LEU A 333 -21.88 14.33 8.19
CA LEU A 333 -21.98 13.22 9.14
C LEU A 333 -20.60 12.75 9.62
N ILE A 334 -19.61 12.68 8.72
CA ILE A 334 -18.21 12.40 9.08
C ILE A 334 -17.67 13.49 10.02
N ARG A 335 -17.87 14.77 9.69
CA ARG A 335 -17.37 15.91 10.48
C ARG A 335 -17.92 15.89 11.91
N THR A 336 -19.21 15.60 12.06
CA THR A 336 -19.91 15.59 13.36
C THR A 336 -19.74 14.28 14.13
N GLY A 337 -19.46 13.17 13.45
CA GLY A 337 -19.24 11.86 14.06
C GLY A 337 -17.89 11.67 14.75
N LYS A 338 -17.01 12.68 14.72
CA LYS A 338 -15.64 12.57 15.23
C LYS A 338 -15.51 12.15 16.68
N LEU A 339 -16.28 12.78 17.57
CA LEU A 339 -16.20 12.51 19.01
C LEU A 339 -16.75 11.12 19.39
N ILE A 340 -17.81 10.67 18.71
CA ILE A 340 -18.55 9.47 19.09
C ILE A 340 -17.99 8.22 18.39
N TYR A 341 -17.63 8.34 17.11
CA TYR A 341 -17.27 7.21 16.25
C TYR A 341 -15.81 7.27 15.77
N GLY A 342 -15.02 8.25 16.22
CA GLY A 342 -13.65 8.44 15.72
C GLY A 342 -13.57 8.84 14.25
N MET A 343 -14.67 9.32 13.65
CA MET A 343 -14.70 9.79 12.27
C MET A 343 -13.83 11.05 12.09
N GLN A 344 -13.42 11.32 10.87
CA GLN A 344 -12.61 12.51 10.58
C GLN A 344 -12.71 12.88 9.11
N THR A 345 -12.86 14.17 8.80
CA THR A 345 -12.73 14.66 7.42
C THR A 345 -11.26 14.92 7.06
N PHE A 346 -10.93 14.95 5.77
CA PHE A 346 -9.60 15.39 5.33
C PHE A 346 -9.22 16.75 5.90
N ASP A 347 -10.13 17.73 5.89
CA ASP A 347 -9.85 19.07 6.40
C ASP A 347 -9.53 19.06 7.90
N GLN A 348 -10.24 18.25 8.69
CA GLN A 348 -9.92 18.07 10.11
C GLN A 348 -8.53 17.43 10.30
N SER A 349 -8.18 16.42 9.49
CA SER A 349 -6.85 15.79 9.52
C SER A 349 -5.73 16.74 9.12
N ILE A 350 -5.93 17.50 8.04
CA ILE A 350 -4.95 18.49 7.55
C ILE A 350 -4.77 19.61 8.57
N GLY A 351 -5.86 20.11 9.17
CA GLY A 351 -5.82 21.12 10.23
C GLY A 351 -5.02 20.64 11.46
N GLU A 352 -5.19 19.38 11.87
CA GLU A 352 -4.40 18.77 12.95
C GLU A 352 -2.92 18.63 12.59
N LEU A 353 -2.62 18.16 11.38
CA LEU A 353 -1.24 18.03 10.90
C LEU A 353 -0.53 19.39 10.85
N TYR A 354 -1.24 20.44 10.41
CA TYR A 354 -0.73 21.81 10.38
C TYR A 354 -0.50 22.35 11.80
N THR A 355 -1.49 22.22 12.68
CA THR A 355 -1.41 22.68 14.09
C THR A 355 -0.28 21.99 14.84
N ASN A 356 -0.08 20.70 14.58
CA ASN A 356 1.02 19.89 15.13
C ASN A 356 2.37 20.10 14.41
N LYS A 357 2.45 21.12 13.53
CA LYS A 357 3.66 21.52 12.79
C LYS A 357 4.27 20.41 11.93
N LYS A 358 3.47 19.43 11.49
CA LYS A 358 3.92 18.32 10.63
C LYS A 358 4.01 18.73 9.16
N ILE A 359 3.16 19.65 8.71
CA ILE A 359 3.13 20.19 7.35
C ILE A 359 3.26 21.73 7.39
N SER A 360 3.64 22.34 6.26
CA SER A 360 3.68 23.81 6.14
C SER A 360 2.28 24.40 5.92
N TYR A 361 2.15 25.71 6.06
CA TYR A 361 0.89 26.41 5.83
C TYR A 361 0.44 26.30 4.37
N GLU A 362 1.40 26.41 3.44
CA GLU A 362 1.19 26.31 1.99
C GLU A 362 0.67 24.91 1.63
N VAL A 363 1.32 23.87 2.16
CA VAL A 363 0.89 22.47 1.95
C VAL A 363 -0.53 22.25 2.49
N ALA A 364 -0.85 22.81 3.68
CA ALA A 364 -2.18 22.71 4.26
C ALA A 364 -3.25 23.41 3.40
N LEU A 365 -2.98 24.64 2.93
CA LEU A 365 -3.88 25.39 2.06
C LEU A 365 -4.13 24.73 0.70
N GLU A 366 -3.10 24.15 0.10
CA GLU A 366 -3.23 23.47 -1.20
C GLU A 366 -3.98 22.14 -1.09
N SER A 367 -3.88 21.48 0.06
CA SER A 367 -4.44 20.13 0.26
C SER A 367 -5.87 20.14 0.81
N ALA A 368 -6.29 21.23 1.46
CA ALA A 368 -7.61 21.36 2.07
C ALA A 368 -8.71 21.55 1.02
N SER A 369 -9.85 20.90 1.24
CA SER A 369 -11.06 21.11 0.47
C SER A 369 -11.67 22.49 0.76
N VAL A 370 -11.60 22.95 2.01
CA VAL A 370 -12.03 24.30 2.42
C VAL A 370 -10.84 25.11 2.92
N LYS A 371 -10.22 25.89 2.02
CA LYS A 371 -9.04 26.72 2.32
C LYS A 371 -9.27 27.67 3.51
N LYS A 372 -10.48 28.23 3.62
CA LYS A 372 -10.87 29.15 4.69
C LYS A 372 -10.74 28.55 6.08
N ASP A 373 -10.98 27.24 6.25
CA ASP A 373 -10.80 26.55 7.53
C ASP A 373 -9.32 26.61 7.97
N ILE A 374 -8.38 26.47 7.03
CA ILE A 374 -6.94 26.57 7.27
C ILE A 374 -6.50 28.01 7.54
N GLU A 375 -7.05 29.00 6.80
CA GLU A 375 -6.78 30.42 7.04
C GLU A 375 -7.18 30.84 8.46
N LEU A 376 -8.37 30.43 8.90
CA LEU A 376 -8.86 30.70 10.25
C LEU A 376 -7.95 30.07 11.31
N LEU A 377 -7.57 28.80 11.14
CA LEU A 377 -6.63 28.12 12.03
C LEU A 377 -5.28 28.85 12.12
N ASN A 378 -4.76 29.35 11.00
CA ASN A 378 -3.51 30.13 10.95
C ASN A 378 -3.64 31.50 11.66
N MET A 379 -4.83 32.10 11.65
CA MET A 379 -5.14 33.31 12.44
C MET A 379 -5.36 33.01 13.94
N GLY A 380 -5.24 31.76 14.37
CA GLY A 380 -5.51 31.31 15.74
C GLY A 380 -7.00 31.13 16.06
N ILE A 381 -7.88 31.39 15.08
CA ILE A 381 -9.33 31.32 15.21
C ILE A 381 -9.78 29.89 14.89
N GLY A 382 -10.34 29.18 15.88
CA GLY A 382 -10.72 27.77 15.73
C GLY A 382 -9.71 26.76 16.29
N SER A 383 -8.59 27.23 16.83
CA SER A 383 -7.69 26.44 17.70
C SER A 383 -8.28 26.20 19.11
N GLY A 384 -9.50 26.68 19.35
CA GLY A 384 -10.29 26.33 20.51
C GLY A 384 -10.48 24.83 20.51
N LYS A 385 -9.67 24.14 21.31
CA LYS A 385 -9.85 22.77 21.73
C LYS A 385 -11.34 22.51 21.91
N ALA A 386 -11.97 21.82 20.96
CA ALA A 386 -13.35 21.38 21.09
C ALA A 386 -13.51 20.42 22.30
N SER A 387 -12.40 19.95 22.87
CA SER A 387 -12.34 19.23 24.16
C SER A 387 -12.43 20.13 25.40
N ASP A 388 -12.01 21.40 25.34
CA ASP A 388 -12.00 22.27 26.53
C ASP A 388 -13.39 22.83 26.84
N PHE A 389 -14.28 22.94 25.85
CA PHE A 389 -15.67 23.35 26.09
C PHE A 389 -16.49 22.26 26.82
N TYR A 390 -16.16 20.99 26.63
CA TYR A 390 -16.84 19.86 27.29
C TYR A 390 -16.27 19.56 28.68
N ASN A 391 -14.96 19.68 28.87
CA ASN A 391 -14.34 19.52 30.20
C ASN A 391 -14.80 20.60 31.20
N ASP A 392 -15.12 21.81 30.71
CA ASP A 392 -15.70 22.89 31.53
C ASP A 392 -17.18 22.68 31.89
N MET A 393 -17.91 21.84 31.14
CA MET A 393 -19.31 21.49 31.44
C MET A 393 -19.44 20.29 32.40
N ILE A 394 -18.43 19.44 32.50
CA ILE A 394 -18.44 18.27 33.41
C ILE A 394 -17.89 18.65 34.80
N ASN A 395 -17.09 19.72 34.90
CA ASN A 395 -16.48 20.21 36.14
C ASN A 395 -17.19 21.44 36.76
N LYS A 396 -18.38 21.80 36.27
CA LYS A 396 -19.30 22.77 36.88
C LYS A 396 -20.63 22.10 37.13
#